data_AF-A0A2I0T1M9-F1
#
_entry.id   AF-A0A2I0T1M9-F1
#
_cell.length_a   1.000
_cell.length_b   1.000
_cell.length_c   1.000
_cell.angle_alpha   90.00
_cell.angle_beta   90.00
_cell.angle_gamma   90.00
#
_symmetry.space_group_name_H-M   'P 1'
#
loop_
_entity.id
_entity.type
_entity.pdbx_description
1 polymer ?
#
loop_
_entity_poly.entity_id
_entity_poly.type
_entity_poly.pdbx_seq_one_letter_code
_entity_poly.pdbx_strand_id
1 'polypeptide(L)'
;MTFGRGWPMYAQLLIDLFKYLAPFLRNVELTKPMQILYKGTLRVLLVLLHDFPEFLCDYHYGFCDVIPPNCIQLRNLILSAFPRNMRLPDPFTPNLKVDMLSEINIAPRILTNFTGVMPPQFKKDLDSYLKTRSPVTFLSDLRSNLQVSAWFLRSLDFNTSFLAGILLVCSKEVFQAVEKPVRIHTSLANSSTAP
;
A
#
# COMPACT_ATOMS: atom_id res chain seq x y z
N MET A 1 13.24 -3.32 -23.12
CA MET A 1 14.09 -3.61 -21.95
C MET A 1 13.38 -4.62 -21.08
N THR A 2 13.93 -5.83 -20.93
CA THR A 2 13.37 -6.87 -20.05
C THR A 2 13.54 -6.44 -18.59
N PHE A 3 12.47 -5.92 -17.96
CA PHE A 3 12.44 -5.73 -16.51
C PHE A 3 12.85 -7.05 -15.83
N GLY A 4 13.70 -6.95 -14.81
CA GLY A 4 14.54 -8.03 -14.31
C GLY A 4 13.78 -9.32 -14.01
N ARG A 5 13.99 -10.36 -14.83
CA ARG A 5 13.45 -11.71 -14.59
C ARG A 5 13.81 -12.28 -13.21
N GLY A 6 14.89 -11.78 -12.59
CA GLY A 6 15.33 -12.16 -11.26
C GLY A 6 14.73 -11.32 -10.11
N TRP A 7 14.06 -10.20 -10.37
CA TRP A 7 13.51 -9.34 -9.30
C TRP A 7 12.45 -10.06 -8.46
N PRO A 8 11.45 -10.77 -9.04
CA PRO A 8 10.50 -11.51 -8.22
C PRO A 8 11.16 -12.56 -7.32
N MET A 9 12.20 -13.23 -7.83
CA MET A 9 12.95 -14.24 -7.07
C MET A 9 13.71 -13.60 -5.90
N TYR A 10 14.38 -12.47 -6.15
CA TYR A 10 15.12 -11.75 -5.12
C TYR A 10 14.18 -11.13 -4.06
N ALA A 11 13.03 -10.59 -4.49
CA ALA A 11 11.99 -10.12 -3.58
C ALA A 11 11.47 -11.24 -2.68
N GLN A 12 11.29 -12.46 -3.22
CA GLN A 12 10.90 -13.61 -2.41
C GLN A 12 11.93 -13.93 -1.32
N LEU A 13 13.23 -13.90 -1.63
CA LEU A 13 14.29 -14.12 -0.64
C LEU A 13 14.28 -13.07 0.48
N LEU A 14 14.06 -11.80 0.14
CA LEU A 14 13.93 -10.74 1.15
C LEU A 14 12.67 -10.90 2.00
N ILE A 15 11.54 -11.29 1.38
CA ILE A 15 10.31 -11.61 2.11
C ILE A 15 10.56 -12.75 3.10
N ASP A 16 11.26 -13.79 2.70
CA ASP A 16 11.58 -14.93 3.58
C ASP A 16 12.49 -14.51 4.75
N LEU A 17 13.47 -13.64 4.49
CA LEU A 17 14.29 -13.02 5.53
C LEU A 17 13.46 -12.19 6.52
N PHE A 18 12.55 -11.34 6.03
CA PHE A 18 11.70 -10.52 6.89
C PHE A 18 10.71 -11.34 7.71
N LYS A 19 10.12 -12.40 7.12
CA LYS A 19 9.26 -13.35 7.85
C LYS A 19 10.03 -14.03 8.98
N TYR A 20 11.28 -14.43 8.73
CA TYR A 20 12.15 -15.00 9.75
C TYR A 20 12.44 -14.00 10.88
N LEU A 21 12.73 -12.74 10.56
CA LEU A 21 13.04 -11.70 11.54
C LEU A 21 11.82 -11.21 12.33
N ALA A 22 10.63 -11.22 11.73
CA ALA A 22 9.41 -10.62 12.28
C ALA A 22 9.10 -10.99 13.75
N PRO A 23 9.07 -12.26 14.19
CA PRO A 23 8.76 -12.59 15.59
C PRO A 23 9.80 -12.04 16.57
N PHE A 24 11.07 -12.03 16.21
CA PHE A 24 12.16 -11.51 17.06
C PHE A 24 12.10 -9.98 17.16
N LEU A 25 11.76 -9.32 16.05
CA LEU A 25 11.65 -7.86 16.01
C LEU A 25 10.42 -7.33 16.76
N ARG A 26 9.32 -8.11 16.85
CA ARG A 26 8.11 -7.71 17.60
C ARG A 26 8.33 -7.65 19.12
N ASN A 27 9.11 -8.58 19.66
CA ASN A 27 9.29 -8.73 21.10
C ASN A 27 10.34 -7.78 21.70
N VAL A 28 11.03 -6.97 20.87
CA VAL A 28 12.06 -5.98 21.26
C VAL A 28 13.32 -6.57 21.93
N GLU A 29 13.29 -7.84 22.34
CA GLU A 29 14.44 -8.57 22.87
C GLU A 29 15.28 -9.21 21.75
N LEU A 30 16.22 -8.43 21.19
CA LEU A 30 17.17 -8.93 20.20
C LEU A 30 18.44 -9.46 20.86
N THR A 31 18.65 -10.76 20.78
CA THR A 31 19.92 -11.40 21.15
C THR A 31 21.08 -10.86 20.30
N LYS A 32 22.33 -10.95 20.79
CA LYS A 32 23.51 -10.45 20.05
C LYS A 32 23.59 -10.97 18.59
N PRO A 33 23.34 -12.27 18.29
CA PRO A 33 23.32 -12.75 16.90
C PRO A 33 22.23 -12.09 16.06
N MET A 34 21.02 -11.89 16.62
CA MET A 34 19.93 -11.23 15.92
C MET A 34 20.22 -9.76 15.64
N GLN A 35 20.93 -9.06 16.52
CA GLN A 35 21.39 -7.69 16.25
C GLN A 35 22.36 -7.62 15.08
N ILE A 36 23.27 -8.60 14.96
CA ILE A 36 24.20 -8.69 13.81
C ILE A 36 23.42 -8.92 12.52
N LEU A 37 22.47 -9.86 12.53
CA LEU A 37 21.61 -10.15 11.38
C LEU A 37 20.77 -8.94 10.97
N TYR A 38 20.18 -8.22 11.94
CA TYR A 38 19.41 -7.01 11.70
C TYR A 38 20.28 -5.91 11.07
N LYS A 39 21.49 -5.66 11.62
CA LYS A 39 22.44 -4.70 11.04
C LYS A 39 22.86 -5.10 9.62
N GLY A 40 23.08 -6.39 9.36
CA GLY A 40 23.35 -6.91 8.02
C GLY A 40 22.19 -6.64 7.05
N THR A 41 20.97 -6.89 7.51
CA THR A 41 19.74 -6.63 6.74
C THR A 41 19.60 -5.15 6.37
N LEU A 42 19.86 -4.24 7.32
CA LEU A 42 19.87 -2.80 7.06
C LEU A 42 20.92 -2.41 6.00
N ARG A 43 22.12 -2.99 6.05
CA ARG A 43 23.17 -2.72 5.05
C ARG A 43 22.76 -3.17 3.66
N VAL A 44 22.17 -4.36 3.54
CA VAL A 44 21.63 -4.84 2.25
C VAL A 44 20.56 -3.89 1.72
N LEU A 45 19.62 -3.46 2.58
CA LEU A 45 18.58 -2.51 2.16
C LEU A 45 19.12 -1.13 1.79
N LEU A 46 20.16 -0.64 2.46
CA LEU A 46 20.82 0.61 2.09
C LEU A 46 21.46 0.54 0.70
N VAL A 47 22.12 -0.58 0.38
CA VAL A 47 22.67 -0.83 -0.96
C VAL A 47 21.55 -0.87 -2.00
N LEU A 48 20.46 -1.60 -1.71
CA LEU A 48 19.31 -1.66 -2.61
C LEU A 48 18.66 -0.28 -2.81
N LEU A 49 18.54 0.52 -1.76
CA LEU A 49 17.98 1.87 -1.83
C LEU A 49 18.85 2.79 -2.71
N HIS A 50 20.17 2.67 -2.62
CA HIS A 50 21.10 3.49 -3.38
C HIS A 50 21.17 3.05 -4.86
N ASP A 51 21.36 1.76 -5.13
CA ASP A 51 21.68 1.25 -6.47
C ASP A 51 20.42 0.86 -7.28
N PHE A 52 19.38 0.40 -6.58
CA PHE A 52 18.15 -0.19 -7.16
C PHE A 52 16.87 0.30 -6.48
N PRO A 53 16.64 1.63 -6.34
CA PRO A 53 15.47 2.15 -5.63
C PRO A 53 14.15 1.74 -6.29
N GLU A 54 14.11 1.54 -7.62
CA GLU A 54 12.90 1.09 -8.32
C GLU A 54 12.46 -0.30 -7.88
N PHE A 55 13.41 -1.18 -7.53
CA PHE A 55 13.09 -2.51 -7.00
C PHE A 55 12.40 -2.41 -5.63
N LEU A 56 12.93 -1.60 -4.71
CA LEU A 56 12.28 -1.38 -3.41
C LEU A 56 10.91 -0.72 -3.58
N CYS A 57 10.79 0.23 -4.53
CA CYS A 57 9.55 0.91 -4.86
C CYS A 57 8.49 -0.06 -5.39
N ASP A 58 8.84 -0.95 -6.33
CA ASP A 58 7.89 -1.89 -6.95
C ASP A 58 7.36 -2.96 -5.97
N TYR A 59 8.18 -3.38 -5.00
CA TYR A 59 7.86 -4.44 -4.02
C TYR A 59 7.55 -3.92 -2.60
N HIS A 60 7.44 -2.60 -2.41
CA HIS A 60 7.26 -1.96 -1.10
C HIS A 60 6.10 -2.55 -0.28
N TYR A 61 4.98 -2.86 -0.95
CA TYR A 61 3.79 -3.40 -0.31
C TYR A 61 4.08 -4.78 0.30
N GLY A 62 4.63 -5.71 -0.49
CA GLY A 62 4.96 -7.05 -0.03
C GLY A 62 5.97 -7.05 1.12
N PHE A 63 6.94 -6.14 1.11
CA PHE A 63 7.88 -6.01 2.23
C PHE A 63 7.24 -5.41 3.49
N CYS A 64 6.46 -4.34 3.34
CA CYS A 64 5.78 -3.69 4.48
C CYS A 64 4.72 -4.59 5.12
N ASP A 65 4.16 -5.53 4.37
CA ASP A 65 3.18 -6.48 4.88
C ASP A 65 3.78 -7.50 5.86
N VAL A 66 5.06 -7.86 5.67
CA VAL A 66 5.76 -8.84 6.52
C VAL A 66 6.59 -8.19 7.62
N ILE A 67 7.02 -6.94 7.45
CA ILE A 67 7.81 -6.20 8.43
C ILE A 67 6.90 -5.68 9.56
N PRO A 68 7.21 -5.99 10.84
CA PRO A 68 6.44 -5.47 11.96
C PRO A 68 6.36 -3.94 12.00
N PRO A 69 5.23 -3.36 12.44
CA PRO A 69 5.02 -1.91 12.42
C PRO A 69 5.96 -1.14 13.35
N ASN A 70 6.50 -1.78 14.39
CA ASN A 70 7.50 -1.19 15.30
C ASN A 70 8.89 -1.05 14.66
N CYS A 71 9.16 -1.67 13.51
CA CYS A 71 10.43 -1.58 12.79
C CYS A 71 10.53 -0.32 11.91
N ILE A 72 10.46 0.86 12.55
CA ILE A 72 10.35 2.16 11.87
C ILE A 72 11.49 2.38 10.86
N GLN A 73 12.75 2.17 11.27
CA GLN A 73 13.91 2.38 10.42
C GLN A 73 13.87 1.47 9.17
N LEU A 74 13.54 0.20 9.36
CA LEU A 74 13.51 -0.79 8.29
C LEU A 74 12.43 -0.44 7.25
N ARG A 75 11.24 -0.05 7.71
CA ARG A 75 10.14 0.38 6.84
C ARG A 75 10.48 1.67 6.12
N ASN A 76 11.10 2.64 6.80
CA ASN A 76 11.49 3.91 6.18
C ASN A 76 12.52 3.71 5.06
N LEU A 77 13.46 2.77 5.17
CA LEU A 77 14.38 2.48 4.07
C LEU A 77 13.65 2.03 2.79
N ILE A 78 12.59 1.23 2.94
CA ILE A 78 11.78 0.76 1.81
C ILE A 78 10.87 1.88 1.28
N LEU A 79 10.18 2.60 2.17
CA LEU A 79 9.20 3.62 1.82
C LEU A 79 9.84 4.93 1.32
N SER A 80 11.12 5.17 1.61
CA SER A 80 11.90 6.28 1.04
C SER A 80 12.39 6.00 -0.38
N ALA A 81 12.16 4.80 -0.94
CA ALA A 81 12.56 4.49 -2.29
C ALA A 81 11.60 5.13 -3.31
N PHE A 82 12.18 5.88 -4.26
CA PHE A 82 11.45 6.50 -5.37
C PHE A 82 12.24 6.32 -6.69
N PRO A 83 11.58 6.37 -7.86
CA PRO A 83 12.25 6.20 -9.15
C PRO A 83 13.37 7.24 -9.37
N ARG A 84 14.53 6.83 -9.91
CA ARG A 84 15.69 7.74 -10.07
C ARG A 84 15.43 8.96 -10.97
N ASN A 85 14.48 8.85 -11.89
CA ASN A 85 14.07 9.94 -12.78
C ASN A 85 13.08 10.92 -12.13
N MET A 86 12.57 10.63 -10.94
CA MET A 86 11.70 11.51 -10.18
C MET A 86 12.53 12.52 -9.40
N ARG A 87 12.17 13.81 -9.48
CA ARG A 87 12.77 14.86 -8.66
C ARG A 87 11.76 15.30 -7.61
N LEU A 88 12.04 14.96 -6.36
CA LEU A 88 11.20 15.39 -5.26
C LEU A 88 11.49 16.86 -4.93
N PRO A 89 10.45 17.72 -4.84
CA PRO A 89 10.66 19.08 -4.33
C PRO A 89 11.08 19.03 -2.87
N ASP A 90 11.88 20.00 -2.42
CA ASP A 90 12.26 20.11 -1.01
C ASP A 90 10.99 20.41 -0.18
N PRO A 91 10.63 19.54 0.79
CA PRO A 91 9.43 19.72 1.62
C PRO A 91 9.44 21.01 2.45
N PHE A 92 10.61 21.62 2.67
CA PHE A 92 10.75 22.88 3.39
C PHE A 92 10.73 24.12 2.48
N THR A 93 10.50 23.95 1.17
CA THR A 93 10.35 25.08 0.25
C THR A 93 9.10 25.88 0.63
N PRO A 94 9.24 27.18 1.01
CA PRO A 94 8.11 27.99 1.38
C PRO A 94 7.16 28.16 0.18
N ASN A 95 5.85 28.07 0.42
CA ASN A 95 4.80 28.14 -0.60
C ASN A 95 4.85 27.05 -1.68
N LEU A 96 5.41 25.87 -1.38
CA LEU A 96 5.32 24.71 -2.26
C LEU A 96 3.85 24.34 -2.53
N LYS A 97 3.45 24.41 -3.80
CA LYS A 97 2.12 24.03 -4.28
C LYS A 97 2.13 22.57 -4.74
N VAL A 98 1.79 21.66 -3.83
CA VAL A 98 1.77 20.21 -4.11
C VAL A 98 0.76 19.85 -5.21
N ASP A 99 -0.33 20.58 -5.31
CA ASP A 99 -1.38 20.47 -6.33
C ASP A 99 -0.91 20.76 -7.76
N MET A 100 0.22 21.47 -7.91
CA MET A 100 0.79 21.81 -9.22
C MET A 100 1.81 20.78 -9.72
N LEU A 101 2.15 19.78 -8.91
CA LEU A 101 3.09 18.74 -9.29
C LEU A 101 2.42 17.78 -10.27
N SER A 102 3.01 17.60 -11.44
CA SER A 102 2.46 16.70 -12.48
C SER A 102 2.32 15.26 -12.01
N GLU A 103 3.20 14.85 -11.09
CA GLU A 103 3.36 13.50 -10.57
C GLU A 103 2.19 13.05 -9.68
N ILE A 104 1.42 13.98 -9.11
CA ILE A 104 0.29 13.63 -8.23
C ILE A 104 -0.85 12.94 -8.98
N ASN A 105 -0.92 13.14 -10.30
CA ASN A 105 -1.91 12.52 -11.18
C ASN A 105 -1.43 11.16 -11.72
N ILE A 106 -0.25 10.69 -11.29
CA ILE A 106 0.32 9.41 -11.75
C ILE A 106 0.20 8.39 -10.62
N ALA A 107 -0.63 7.37 -10.83
CA ALA A 107 -0.77 6.30 -9.87
C ALA A 107 0.56 5.50 -9.72
N PRO A 108 1.00 5.19 -8.49
CA PRO A 108 2.21 4.41 -8.27
C PRO A 108 2.03 2.96 -8.76
N ARG A 109 3.14 2.35 -9.17
CA ARG A 109 3.16 0.94 -9.57
C ARG A 109 3.18 0.05 -8.32
N ILE A 110 2.30 -0.95 -8.28
CA ILE A 110 2.26 -1.96 -7.21
C ILE A 110 2.31 -3.34 -7.87
N LEU A 111 3.41 -4.09 -7.67
CA LEU A 111 3.58 -5.42 -8.28
C LEU A 111 3.05 -6.57 -7.41
N THR A 112 2.68 -6.30 -6.16
CA THR A 112 2.12 -7.32 -5.26
C THR A 112 0.61 -7.44 -5.44
N ASN A 113 0.08 -8.66 -5.50
CA ASN A 113 -1.35 -8.90 -5.56
C ASN A 113 -2.02 -8.66 -4.19
N PHE A 114 -2.25 -7.39 -3.86
CA PHE A 114 -2.94 -6.98 -2.63
C PHE A 114 -4.42 -7.36 -2.62
N THR A 115 -5.02 -7.74 -3.75
CA THR A 115 -6.42 -8.20 -3.77
C THR A 115 -6.57 -9.66 -3.38
N GLY A 116 -5.51 -10.46 -3.50
CA GLY A 116 -5.53 -11.89 -3.19
C GLY A 116 -5.65 -12.21 -1.70
N VAL A 117 -5.36 -11.25 -0.82
CA VAL A 117 -5.53 -11.42 0.64
C VAL A 117 -6.99 -11.33 1.07
N MET A 118 -7.87 -10.81 0.20
CA MET A 118 -9.28 -10.66 0.50
C MET A 118 -10.07 -11.91 0.09
N PRO A 119 -10.99 -12.42 0.93
CA PRO A 119 -11.90 -13.48 0.52
C PRO A 119 -12.68 -13.07 -0.74
N PRO A 120 -12.87 -13.97 -1.74
CA PRO A 120 -13.52 -13.61 -3.00
C PRO A 120 -14.92 -13.04 -2.83
N GLN A 121 -15.69 -13.56 -1.86
CA GLN A 121 -17.03 -13.05 -1.56
C GLN A 121 -16.97 -11.64 -0.96
N PHE A 122 -16.12 -11.44 0.04
CA PHE A 122 -15.91 -10.11 0.63
C PHE A 122 -15.50 -9.07 -0.42
N LYS A 123 -14.62 -9.44 -1.35
CA LYS A 123 -14.23 -8.54 -2.44
C LYS A 123 -15.42 -8.16 -3.32
N LYS A 124 -16.30 -9.11 -3.67
CA LYS A 124 -17.53 -8.81 -4.44
C LYS A 124 -18.45 -7.87 -3.67
N ASP A 125 -18.61 -8.10 -2.37
CA ASP A 125 -19.47 -7.29 -1.51
C ASP A 125 -18.92 -5.86 -1.37
N LEU A 126 -17.60 -5.73 -1.20
CA LEU A 126 -16.89 -4.44 -1.20
C LEU A 126 -17.07 -3.70 -2.54
N ASP A 127 -16.82 -4.39 -3.66
CA ASP A 127 -16.95 -3.80 -5.00
C ASP A 127 -18.42 -3.37 -5.27
N SER A 128 -19.40 -4.11 -4.75
CA SER A 128 -20.82 -3.75 -4.82
C SER A 128 -21.15 -2.53 -3.97
N TYR A 129 -20.65 -2.49 -2.73
CA TYR A 129 -20.87 -1.38 -1.81
C TYR A 129 -20.23 -0.09 -2.33
N LEU A 130 -19.02 -0.14 -2.89
CA LEU A 130 -18.36 1.03 -3.47
C LEU A 130 -19.13 1.62 -4.67
N LYS A 131 -19.86 0.79 -5.42
CA LYS A 131 -20.67 1.23 -6.58
C LYS A 131 -22.05 1.74 -6.19
N THR A 132 -22.71 1.07 -5.25
CA THR A 132 -24.14 1.29 -4.95
C THR A 132 -24.38 2.01 -3.62
N ARG A 133 -23.35 2.15 -2.79
CA ARG A 133 -23.42 2.58 -1.38
C ARG A 133 -24.44 1.78 -0.56
N SER A 134 -24.70 0.54 -0.95
CA SER A 134 -25.70 -0.35 -0.35
C SER A 134 -25.15 -1.77 -0.22
N PRO A 135 -25.50 -2.52 0.84
CA PRO A 135 -26.30 -2.11 2.01
C PRO A 135 -25.44 -1.40 3.07
N VAL A 136 -26.05 -0.53 3.89
CA VAL A 136 -25.32 0.16 4.99
C VAL A 136 -24.78 -0.83 6.03
N THR A 137 -25.39 -2.01 6.16
CA THR A 137 -24.95 -3.09 7.04
C THR A 137 -23.54 -3.58 6.74
N PHE A 138 -23.09 -3.43 5.49
CA PHE A 138 -21.72 -3.77 5.09
C PHE A 138 -20.67 -3.09 6.00
N LEU A 139 -20.88 -1.83 6.41
CA LEU A 139 -19.95 -1.12 7.29
C LEU A 139 -19.91 -1.71 8.71
N SER A 140 -21.06 -2.17 9.21
CA SER A 140 -21.14 -2.86 10.50
C SER A 140 -20.44 -4.21 10.43
N ASP A 141 -20.63 -4.94 9.33
CA ASP A 141 -20.05 -6.26 9.10
C ASP A 141 -18.54 -6.17 8.79
N LEU A 142 -18.07 -5.03 8.26
CA LEU A 142 -16.66 -4.80 7.92
C LEU A 142 -15.76 -5.02 9.13
N ARG A 143 -16.13 -4.48 10.30
CA ARG A 143 -15.35 -4.67 11.53
C ARG A 143 -15.19 -6.14 11.88
N SER A 144 -16.28 -6.90 11.82
CA SER A 144 -16.29 -8.34 12.13
C SER A 144 -15.47 -9.15 11.13
N ASN A 145 -15.50 -8.77 9.85
CA ASN A 145 -14.68 -9.40 8.81
C ASN A 145 -13.17 -9.12 8.96
N LEU A 146 -12.80 -7.97 9.52
CA LEU A 146 -11.40 -7.56 9.72
C LEU A 146 -10.76 -8.18 10.97
N GLN A 147 -11.58 -8.57 11.94
CA GLN A 147 -11.12 -9.20 13.18
C GLN A 147 -10.77 -10.66 12.91
N VAL A 148 -9.56 -11.06 13.27
CA VAL A 148 -9.19 -12.47 13.31
C VAL A 148 -9.38 -12.93 14.74
N SER A 149 -10.19 -13.96 14.96
CA SER A 149 -10.25 -14.66 16.24
C SER A 149 -8.99 -15.50 16.44
N ALA A 150 -7.85 -14.85 16.69
CA ALA A 150 -6.64 -15.54 17.07
C ALA A 150 -6.79 -16.03 18.52
N TRP A 151 -7.36 -17.22 18.71
CA TRP A 151 -7.54 -17.88 20.01
C TRP A 151 -6.23 -18.07 20.82
N PHE A 152 -5.07 -17.77 20.22
CA PHE A 152 -3.74 -17.94 20.82
C PHE A 152 -3.08 -16.62 21.28
N LEU A 153 -3.55 -15.45 20.83
CA LEU A 153 -2.98 -14.16 21.19
C LEU A 153 -4.05 -13.33 21.89
N ARG A 154 -3.77 -12.93 23.13
CA ARG A 154 -4.69 -12.26 24.07
C ARG A 154 -4.91 -10.77 23.70
N SER A 155 -5.01 -10.47 22.40
CA SER A 155 -5.28 -9.15 21.84
C SER A 155 -6.22 -9.28 20.65
N LEU A 156 -7.01 -8.23 20.41
CA LEU A 156 -7.80 -8.09 19.19
C LEU A 156 -6.84 -7.85 18.02
N ASP A 157 -6.32 -8.94 17.44
CA ASP A 157 -5.45 -8.84 16.27
C ASP A 157 -6.31 -8.66 15.02
N PHE A 158 -6.15 -7.51 14.38
CA PHE A 158 -6.67 -7.27 13.04
C PHE A 158 -5.75 -7.91 12.02
N ASN A 159 -6.32 -8.44 10.93
CA ASN A 159 -5.51 -8.84 9.79
C ASN A 159 -4.96 -7.58 9.09
N THR A 160 -3.73 -7.18 9.43
CA THR A 160 -3.08 -5.97 8.91
C THR A 160 -2.91 -5.99 7.40
N SER A 161 -2.67 -7.17 6.82
CA SER A 161 -2.57 -7.38 5.37
C SER A 161 -3.91 -7.15 4.69
N PHE A 162 -4.99 -7.62 5.31
CA PHE A 162 -6.35 -7.45 4.83
C PHE A 162 -6.81 -5.99 4.92
N LEU A 163 -6.51 -5.31 6.03
CA LEU A 163 -6.73 -3.87 6.21
C LEU A 163 -5.98 -3.04 5.15
N ALA A 164 -4.68 -3.33 4.95
CA ALA A 164 -3.87 -2.63 3.95
C ALA A 164 -4.40 -2.85 2.53
N GLY A 165 -4.84 -4.07 2.23
CA GLY A 165 -5.47 -4.41 0.95
C GLY A 165 -6.76 -3.63 0.70
N ILE A 166 -7.65 -3.56 1.69
CA ILE A 166 -8.90 -2.76 1.60
C ILE A 166 -8.58 -1.29 1.38
N LEU A 167 -7.63 -0.73 2.14
CA LEU A 167 -7.25 0.68 2.01
C LEU A 167 -6.72 1.00 0.61
N LEU A 168 -5.91 0.11 0.02
CA LEU A 168 -5.42 0.28 -1.34
C LEU A 168 -6.53 0.17 -2.39
N VAL A 169 -7.46 -0.77 -2.24
CA VAL A 169 -8.62 -0.88 -3.14
C VAL A 169 -9.45 0.39 -3.09
N CYS A 170 -9.84 0.83 -1.90
CA CYS A 170 -10.65 2.04 -1.73
C CYS A 170 -9.94 3.28 -2.28
N SER A 171 -8.65 3.45 -1.99
CA SER A 171 -7.84 4.56 -2.50
C SER A 171 -7.79 4.57 -4.03
N LYS A 172 -7.60 3.40 -4.65
CA LYS A 172 -7.55 3.27 -6.10
C LYS A 172 -8.90 3.61 -6.75
N GLU A 173 -10.01 3.15 -6.19
CA GLU A 173 -11.35 3.44 -6.70
C GLU A 173 -11.70 4.92 -6.55
N VAL A 174 -11.33 5.55 -5.43
CA VAL A 174 -11.53 7.00 -5.21
C VAL A 174 -10.71 7.81 -6.21
N PHE A 175 -9.43 7.47 -6.39
CA PHE A 175 -8.56 8.14 -7.37
C PHE A 175 -9.17 8.09 -8.79
N GLN A 176 -9.63 6.92 -9.22
CA GLN A 176 -10.31 6.75 -10.52
C GLN A 176 -11.67 7.46 -10.61
N ALA A 177 -12.39 7.60 -9.50
CA ALA A 177 -13.68 8.29 -9.49
C ALA A 177 -13.50 9.81 -9.60
N VAL A 178 -12.45 10.37 -8.99
CA VAL A 178 -12.13 11.81 -9.05
C VAL A 178 -11.58 12.22 -10.42
N GLU A 179 -10.83 11.34 -11.09
CA GLU A 179 -10.33 11.62 -12.46
C GLU A 179 -11.44 11.60 -13.53
N LYS A 180 -12.60 10.96 -13.27
CA LYS A 180 -13.71 10.98 -14.22
C LYS A 180 -14.32 12.39 -14.25
N PRO A 181 -14.40 13.05 -15.42
CA PRO A 181 -15.06 14.35 -15.51
C PRO A 181 -16.50 14.21 -15.04
N VAL A 182 -16.90 15.08 -14.10
CA VAL A 182 -18.29 15.23 -13.68
C VAL A 182 -19.11 15.50 -14.93
N ARG A 183 -19.92 14.52 -15.37
CA ARG A 183 -20.96 14.78 -16.37
C ARG A 183 -21.98 15.70 -15.71
N ILE A 184 -21.77 17.00 -15.83
CA ILE A 184 -22.82 17.97 -15.57
C ILE A 184 -23.85 17.74 -16.68
N HIS A 185 -24.90 16.97 -16.39
CA HIS A 185 -26.11 17.00 -17.19
C HIS A 185 -26.75 18.38 -16.96
N THR A 186 -26.36 19.37 -17.77
CA THR A 186 -27.15 20.60 -17.93
C THR A 186 -28.42 20.24 -18.69
N SER A 187 -29.42 19.71 -17.99
CA SER A 187 -30.80 19.72 -18.47
C SER A 187 -31.38 21.11 -18.22
N LEU A 188 -31.04 22.09 -19.06
CA LEU A 188 -31.73 23.38 -19.13
C LEU A 188 -31.33 24.11 -20.42
N ALA A 189 -32.21 24.01 -21.42
CA ALA A 189 -32.52 25.01 -22.44
C ALA A 189 -32.98 24.31 -23.72
N ASN A 190 -34.30 24.18 -23.90
CA ASN A 190 -34.98 24.38 -25.19
C ASN A 190 -36.50 24.28 -24.95
N SER A 191 -37.05 25.37 -24.45
CA SER A 191 -38.48 25.70 -24.60
C SER A 191 -38.59 27.14 -25.09
N SER A 192 -38.11 27.38 -26.30
CA SER A 192 -38.38 28.60 -27.07
C SER A 192 -39.59 28.34 -27.96
N THR A 193 -40.74 28.82 -27.47
CA THR A 193 -41.78 29.57 -28.20
C THR A 193 -42.15 29.12 -29.62
N ALA A 194 -43.38 28.62 -29.71
CA ALA A 194 -44.18 28.51 -30.93
C ALA A 194 -44.43 29.88 -31.60
N PRO A 195 -44.70 29.92 -32.91
CA PRO A 195 -45.62 30.88 -33.50
C PRO A 195 -47.09 30.44 -33.32
#